data_AF-A0A8C5JFM0-F1
#
_entry.id   AF-A0A8C5JFM0-F1
#
_cell.length_a   1.000
_cell.length_b   1.000
_cell.length_c   1.000
_cell.angle_alpha   90.00
_cell.angle_beta   90.00
_cell.angle_gamma   90.00
#
_symmetry.space_group_name_H-M   'P 1'
#
loop_
_entity.id
_entity.type
_entity.pdbx_description
1 polymer ?
#
loop_
_entity_poly.entity_id
_entity_poly.type
_entity_poly.pdbx_seq_one_letter_code
_entity_poly.pdbx_strand_id
1 'polypeptide(L)'
;MTQEIIVSCLSLSFLDGTEPSHMHYENDENYFRGYEWWLMKEAKKRNPKIKLIGLPWAFPGWIGKGENWPYDYPDITAYYIVSWILGAKQYHDLDIDYIGIWNERAFSSKYIKVLRHSLDRLGLWNVGIIAADGDWSISNEMIVDPYLNEAIEVVGAHYPGTKTVKNALLTGKKLWSSEDYSTFNNDVGAGCWARILNQNYVNGNMTATIAWNLVASYYEELPFGRCALMTAQEPWSGHYKVESPIWITAHTTQFTRPGWSYLQVDGHLEGGGSFVALTDGLGNLTIIIETMSHNHSKCIRPPLPNFNVVPQRATFYLKGSFYMVQTLQVWHSRLDFESGKSSLFQQLHPLRVWRGRFSLDLDVDEVYTLTTLKTGWKCGYPEPPPPQPFPSIYSDDFNIRNPPFSEAPNFADQTGVFEYFVNASDAGDHVFTLRQVVVQRPITWVSDADQTISVIGNFKWVNMTVTCDIYIEKPRDGGVFIAGRVDNGGIYVRDSKGVFFWVFADGTYRVTSDLAGKEILMKGLAGVRDNAWHTLTLNIQGNSASGLLNGYPLWENVTISKPGNGWAALGTRSFEFAQFDNFHIEAC
;
A
#
# COMPACT_ATOMS: atom_id res chain seq x y z
N MET A 1 1.42 -17.89 -12.03
CA MET A 1 1.67 -16.50 -11.59
C MET A 1 0.76 -15.54 -12.32
N THR A 2 0.04 -14.75 -11.56
CA THR A 2 -1.02 -13.85 -12.00
C THR A 2 -0.51 -12.40 -11.92
N GLN A 3 -0.86 -11.55 -12.90
CA GLN A 3 -0.82 -10.11 -12.68
C GLN A 3 -2.11 -9.76 -11.94
N GLU A 4 -2.01 -9.46 -10.66
CA GLU A 4 -3.13 -9.10 -9.80
C GLU A 4 -2.86 -7.73 -9.23
N ILE A 5 -3.91 -6.94 -9.10
CA ILE A 5 -3.87 -5.76 -8.27
C ILE A 5 -4.67 -6.11 -7.02
N ILE A 6 -3.99 -6.14 -5.89
CA ILE A 6 -4.66 -6.00 -4.60
C ILE A 6 -4.96 -4.53 -4.42
N VAL A 7 -6.21 -4.26 -4.07
CA VAL A 7 -6.75 -2.94 -3.82
C VAL A 7 -7.20 -2.95 -2.37
N SER A 8 -6.53 -2.15 -1.53
CA SER A 8 -6.79 -2.05 -0.10
C SER A 8 -7.95 -1.09 0.20
N CYS A 9 -9.07 -1.24 -0.49
CA CYS A 9 -10.04 -0.16 -0.62
C CYS A 9 -11.00 0.05 0.59
N LEU A 10 -10.64 -0.41 1.79
CA LEU A 10 -11.60 -0.53 2.91
C LEU A 10 -11.11 0.06 4.24
N SER A 11 -9.95 0.72 4.32
CA SER A 11 -9.30 0.99 5.61
C SER A 11 -9.08 2.45 6.00
N LEU A 12 -9.69 2.87 7.11
CA LEU A 12 -9.42 4.13 7.81
C LEU A 12 -8.04 4.20 8.52
N SER A 13 -7.17 3.19 8.36
CA SER A 13 -5.81 3.13 8.91
C SER A 13 -4.96 2.08 8.19
N PHE A 14 -3.78 2.45 7.67
CA PHE A 14 -2.83 1.61 6.93
C PHE A 14 -1.38 1.91 7.36
N LEU A 15 -0.40 1.18 6.82
CA LEU A 15 1.03 1.27 7.18
C LEU A 15 1.61 2.69 7.11
N ASP A 16 1.20 3.46 6.09
CA ASP A 16 1.80 4.75 5.71
C ASP A 16 0.80 5.92 5.72
N GLY A 17 -0.42 5.69 6.18
CA GLY A 17 -1.50 6.68 6.21
C GLY A 17 -2.87 6.04 6.39
N THR A 18 -3.94 6.80 6.24
CA THR A 18 -5.32 6.30 6.24
C THR A 18 -5.90 6.31 4.83
N GLU A 19 -6.85 5.43 4.55
CA GLU A 19 -7.65 5.47 3.31
C GLU A 19 -9.14 5.70 3.63
N PRO A 20 -9.86 6.47 2.82
CA PRO A 20 -11.26 6.76 3.10
C PRO A 20 -12.16 5.56 2.84
N SER A 21 -13.02 5.23 3.80
CA SER A 21 -14.07 4.21 3.64
C SER A 21 -15.19 4.69 2.72
N HIS A 22 -15.85 3.76 2.02
CA HIS A 22 -17.10 4.05 1.31
C HIS A 22 -18.28 4.31 2.25
N MET A 23 -18.17 4.00 3.55
CA MET A 23 -19.20 4.25 4.56
C MET A 23 -18.59 4.79 5.87
N HIS A 24 -18.36 6.10 5.96
CA HIS A 24 -17.83 6.74 7.19
C HIS A 24 -18.78 6.56 8.38
N TYR A 25 -20.10 6.54 8.12
CA TYR A 25 -21.17 6.35 9.10
C TYR A 25 -22.17 5.29 8.62
N GLU A 26 -23.04 4.81 9.53
CA GLU A 26 -24.01 3.74 9.23
C GLU A 26 -24.96 4.06 8.06
N ASN A 27 -25.28 5.35 7.85
CA ASN A 27 -26.17 5.80 6.77
C ASN A 27 -25.44 6.57 5.65
N ASP A 28 -24.11 6.43 5.56
CA ASP A 28 -23.29 7.07 4.54
C ASP A 28 -22.83 6.04 3.50
N GLU A 29 -23.01 6.35 2.22
CA GLU A 29 -22.45 5.57 1.11
C GLU A 29 -21.88 6.52 0.05
N ASN A 30 -20.58 6.42 -0.19
CA ASN A 30 -19.89 7.15 -1.24
C ASN A 30 -18.80 6.30 -1.88
N TYR A 31 -19.03 5.91 -3.13
CA TYR A 31 -18.13 5.06 -3.90
C TYR A 31 -17.14 5.86 -4.76
N PHE A 32 -16.89 7.14 -4.44
CA PHE A 32 -15.99 8.02 -5.19
C PHE A 32 -14.85 8.60 -4.35
N ARG A 33 -14.72 8.14 -3.10
CA ARG A 33 -13.61 8.53 -2.22
C ARG A 33 -12.31 7.78 -2.55
N GLY A 34 -11.20 8.42 -2.23
CA GLY A 34 -9.86 7.86 -2.39
C GLY A 34 -9.45 7.68 -3.86
N TYR A 35 -8.37 6.94 -4.06
CA TYR A 35 -7.73 6.75 -5.37
C TYR A 35 -7.92 5.35 -5.94
N GLU A 36 -8.39 4.40 -5.14
CA GLU A 36 -8.38 2.98 -5.50
C GLU A 36 -9.36 2.62 -6.63
N TRP A 37 -10.52 3.28 -6.67
CA TRP A 37 -11.45 3.19 -7.80
C TRP A 37 -10.80 3.63 -9.11
N TRP A 38 -10.04 4.73 -9.05
CA TRP A 38 -9.31 5.25 -10.20
C TRP A 38 -8.21 4.27 -10.62
N LEU A 39 -7.44 3.73 -9.68
CA LEU A 39 -6.35 2.80 -9.95
C LEU A 39 -6.86 1.53 -10.65
N MET A 40 -7.95 0.94 -10.13
CA MET A 40 -8.59 -0.23 -10.74
C MET A 40 -9.08 0.06 -12.17
N LYS A 41 -9.69 1.22 -12.42
CA LYS A 41 -10.13 1.62 -13.76
C LYS A 41 -8.96 1.78 -14.72
N GLU A 42 -7.90 2.48 -14.30
CA GLU A 42 -6.71 2.68 -15.13
C GLU A 42 -6.00 1.35 -15.43
N ALA A 43 -6.02 0.41 -14.50
CA ALA A 43 -5.52 -0.93 -14.68
C ALA A 43 -6.35 -1.77 -15.65
N LYS A 44 -7.68 -1.82 -15.47
CA LYS A 44 -8.61 -2.51 -16.39
C LYS A 44 -8.56 -1.94 -17.80
N LYS A 45 -8.37 -0.62 -17.93
CA LYS A 45 -8.18 0.04 -19.24
C LYS A 45 -6.93 -0.46 -19.97
N ARG A 46 -5.84 -0.73 -19.25
CA ARG A 46 -4.58 -1.25 -19.82
C ARG A 46 -4.60 -2.76 -20.00
N ASN A 47 -5.22 -3.48 -19.07
CA ASN A 47 -5.39 -4.93 -19.08
C ASN A 47 -6.80 -5.30 -18.61
N PRO A 48 -7.78 -5.47 -19.53
CA PRO A 48 -9.14 -5.83 -19.16
C PRO A 48 -9.27 -7.17 -18.42
N LYS A 49 -8.24 -8.03 -18.53
CA LYS A 49 -8.17 -9.35 -17.89
C LYS A 49 -7.44 -9.34 -16.54
N ILE A 50 -6.99 -8.17 -16.05
CA ILE A 50 -6.37 -8.08 -14.74
C ILE A 50 -7.34 -8.54 -13.67
N LYS A 51 -6.82 -9.25 -12.66
CA LYS A 51 -7.62 -9.69 -11.52
C LYS A 51 -7.63 -8.61 -10.44
N LEU A 52 -8.81 -8.35 -9.90
CA LEU A 52 -9.04 -7.35 -8.85
C LEU A 52 -9.38 -8.05 -7.53
N ILE A 53 -8.64 -7.70 -6.48
CA ILE A 53 -8.79 -8.27 -5.13
C ILE A 53 -9.07 -7.13 -4.15
N GLY A 54 -10.14 -7.24 -3.36
CA GLY A 54 -10.39 -6.36 -2.21
C GLY A 54 -10.00 -7.03 -0.90
N LEU A 55 -9.47 -6.27 0.06
CA LEU A 55 -9.16 -6.77 1.41
C LEU A 55 -9.29 -5.59 2.41
N PRO A 56 -9.98 -5.75 3.56
CA PRO A 56 -10.00 -4.73 4.60
C PRO A 56 -8.81 -4.85 5.57
N TRP A 57 -8.20 -3.72 5.91
CA TRP A 57 -7.25 -3.58 7.02
C TRP A 57 -7.93 -3.07 8.29
N ALA A 58 -8.83 -2.08 8.15
CA ALA A 58 -9.57 -1.46 9.24
C ALA A 58 -11.06 -1.37 8.88
N PHE A 59 -11.91 -1.05 9.85
CA PHE A 59 -13.34 -0.83 9.61
C PHE A 59 -13.81 0.46 10.26
N PRO A 60 -14.83 1.14 9.72
CA PRO A 60 -15.53 2.22 10.42
C PRO A 60 -16.01 1.78 11.81
N GLY A 61 -15.90 2.66 12.80
CA GLY A 61 -16.21 2.33 14.21
C GLY A 61 -17.67 1.90 14.44
N TRP A 62 -18.59 2.31 13.57
CA TRP A 62 -20.00 1.94 13.66
C TRP A 62 -20.26 0.45 13.39
N ILE A 63 -19.37 -0.23 12.65
CA ILE A 63 -19.45 -1.68 12.36
C ILE A 63 -19.40 -2.49 13.66
N GLY A 64 -18.55 -2.09 14.60
CA GLY A 64 -18.39 -2.77 15.89
C GLY A 64 -19.43 -2.38 16.93
N LYS A 65 -20.37 -1.48 16.60
CA LYS A 65 -21.41 -0.97 17.53
C LYS A 65 -20.87 -0.53 18.91
N GLY A 66 -19.67 0.05 18.92
CA GLY A 66 -19.00 0.53 20.14
C GLY A 66 -17.77 -0.30 20.56
N GLU A 67 -17.58 -1.49 19.98
CA GLU A 67 -16.42 -2.35 20.24
C GLU A 67 -15.37 -2.25 19.14
N ASN A 68 -14.10 -2.47 19.49
CA ASN A 68 -12.98 -2.54 18.54
C ASN A 68 -12.89 -3.94 17.88
N TRP A 69 -14.01 -4.46 17.39
CA TRP A 69 -14.12 -5.82 16.86
C TRP A 69 -15.17 -5.94 15.75
N PRO A 70 -14.83 -6.50 14.57
CA PRO A 70 -15.74 -6.51 13.42
C PRO A 70 -16.64 -7.75 13.34
N TYR A 71 -16.57 -8.70 14.28
CA TYR A 71 -17.28 -10.00 14.12
C TYR A 71 -18.38 -10.28 15.12
N ASP A 72 -18.69 -9.35 16.04
CA ASP A 72 -19.84 -9.51 16.93
C ASP A 72 -21.16 -9.46 16.15
N TYR A 73 -21.19 -8.67 15.08
CA TYR A 73 -22.32 -8.52 14.16
C TYR A 73 -21.89 -8.88 12.72
N PRO A 74 -21.64 -10.17 12.41
CA PRO A 74 -21.07 -10.58 11.14
C PRO A 74 -21.93 -10.21 9.93
N ASP A 75 -23.26 -10.11 10.09
CA ASP A 75 -24.17 -9.66 9.03
C ASP A 75 -23.97 -8.18 8.69
N ILE A 76 -23.65 -7.32 9.67
CA ILE A 76 -23.34 -5.90 9.46
C ILE A 76 -22.03 -5.76 8.71
N THR A 77 -21.01 -6.51 9.12
CA THR A 77 -19.70 -6.51 8.45
C THR A 77 -19.78 -7.07 7.05
N ALA A 78 -20.54 -8.15 6.84
CA ALA A 78 -20.77 -8.69 5.50
C ALA A 78 -21.55 -7.72 4.62
N TYR A 79 -22.55 -7.02 5.17
CA TYR A 79 -23.25 -5.95 4.46
C TYR A 79 -22.27 -4.87 3.98
N TYR A 80 -21.43 -4.34 4.87
CA TYR A 80 -20.41 -3.34 4.54
C TYR A 80 -19.50 -3.77 3.37
N ILE A 81 -18.99 -5.00 3.44
CA ILE A 81 -18.11 -5.56 2.40
C ILE A 81 -18.85 -5.78 1.08
N VAL A 82 -20.07 -6.31 1.12
CA VAL A 82 -20.83 -6.56 -0.09
C VAL A 82 -21.28 -5.25 -0.75
N SER A 83 -21.63 -4.22 0.02
CA SER A 83 -21.93 -2.88 -0.50
C SER A 83 -20.74 -2.32 -1.29
N TRP A 84 -19.51 -2.51 -0.82
CA TRP A 84 -18.30 -2.12 -1.57
C TRP A 84 -18.20 -2.83 -2.93
N ILE A 85 -18.41 -4.16 -2.95
CA ILE A 85 -18.35 -4.96 -4.19
C ILE A 85 -19.45 -4.53 -5.17
N LEU A 86 -20.66 -4.29 -4.69
CA LEU A 86 -21.77 -3.81 -5.51
C LEU A 86 -21.49 -2.40 -6.05
N GLY A 87 -20.93 -1.52 -5.22
CA GLY A 87 -20.54 -0.17 -5.61
C GLY A 87 -19.45 -0.15 -6.68
N ALA A 88 -18.47 -1.05 -6.59
CA ALA A 88 -17.45 -1.25 -7.62
C ALA A 88 -18.07 -1.49 -9.00
N LYS A 89 -19.07 -2.39 -9.06
CA LYS A 89 -19.76 -2.70 -10.31
C LYS A 89 -20.67 -1.55 -10.76
N GLN A 90 -21.51 -1.04 -9.87
CA GLN A 90 -22.55 -0.07 -10.21
C GLN A 90 -21.97 1.27 -10.67
N TYR A 91 -20.93 1.78 -10.02
CA TYR A 91 -20.42 3.13 -10.25
C TYR A 91 -19.17 3.17 -11.14
N HIS A 92 -18.44 2.06 -11.25
CA HIS A 92 -17.16 2.02 -11.99
C HIS A 92 -17.06 0.91 -13.03
N ASP A 93 -18.10 0.08 -13.20
CA ASP A 93 -18.09 -1.12 -14.07
C ASP A 93 -16.91 -2.06 -13.76
N LEU A 94 -16.57 -2.20 -12.48
CA LEU A 94 -15.50 -3.08 -12.02
C LEU A 94 -16.07 -4.38 -11.46
N ASP A 95 -15.68 -5.49 -12.09
CA ASP A 95 -15.92 -6.83 -11.55
C ASP A 95 -14.79 -7.19 -10.59
N ILE A 96 -15.11 -7.30 -9.30
CA ILE A 96 -14.19 -7.78 -8.26
C ILE A 96 -14.09 -9.30 -8.36
N ASP A 97 -12.87 -9.83 -8.48
CA ASP A 97 -12.65 -11.26 -8.63
C ASP A 97 -12.55 -11.97 -7.28
N TYR A 98 -11.91 -11.34 -6.29
CA TYR A 98 -11.74 -11.92 -4.96
C TYR A 98 -11.93 -10.90 -3.82
N ILE A 99 -12.35 -11.40 -2.67
CA ILE A 99 -12.48 -10.65 -1.41
C ILE A 99 -11.76 -11.38 -0.27
N GLY A 100 -10.96 -10.65 0.48
CA GLY A 100 -10.28 -11.11 1.69
C GLY A 100 -11.10 -10.90 2.98
N ILE A 101 -10.53 -11.25 4.13
CA ILE A 101 -11.25 -11.29 5.42
C ILE A 101 -10.94 -10.09 6.31
N TRP A 102 -9.75 -10.06 6.91
CA TRP A 102 -9.25 -8.94 7.70
C TRP A 102 -7.73 -9.06 7.82
N ASN A 103 -7.01 -8.14 7.19
CA ASN A 103 -5.57 -8.26 6.96
C ASN A 103 -4.76 -8.49 8.24
N GLU A 104 -3.98 -9.57 8.29
CA GLU A 104 -3.09 -9.94 9.40
C GLU A 104 -3.77 -9.92 10.78
N ARG A 105 -5.08 -10.17 10.82
CA ARG A 105 -5.88 -10.22 12.05
C ARG A 105 -6.53 -11.58 12.18
N ALA A 106 -7.09 -11.84 13.36
CA ALA A 106 -7.87 -13.05 13.56
C ALA A 106 -9.05 -13.08 12.57
N PHE A 107 -9.32 -14.25 12.01
CA PHE A 107 -10.50 -14.49 11.21
C PHE A 107 -11.66 -14.98 12.08
N SER A 108 -12.87 -14.99 11.52
CA SER A 108 -14.04 -15.62 12.13
C SER A 108 -14.68 -16.60 11.15
N SER A 109 -14.64 -17.89 11.46
CA SER A 109 -15.25 -18.94 10.65
C SER A 109 -16.76 -18.77 10.48
N LYS A 110 -17.43 -18.13 11.46
CA LYS A 110 -18.84 -17.71 11.33
C LYS A 110 -18.98 -16.60 10.28
N TYR A 111 -18.16 -15.56 10.37
CA TYR A 111 -18.19 -14.44 9.42
C TYR A 111 -17.92 -14.89 7.98
N ILE A 112 -16.91 -15.73 7.75
CA ILE A 112 -16.56 -16.23 6.40
C ILE A 112 -17.77 -16.92 5.74
N LYS A 113 -18.51 -17.75 6.49
CA LYS A 113 -19.73 -18.42 6.01
C LYS A 113 -20.87 -17.44 5.75
N VAL A 114 -21.04 -16.43 6.62
CA VAL A 114 -22.04 -15.36 6.45
C VAL A 114 -21.73 -14.53 5.20
N LEU A 115 -20.46 -14.19 4.97
CA LEU A 115 -20.00 -13.47 3.78
C LEU A 115 -20.29 -14.28 2.51
N ARG A 116 -19.92 -15.57 2.48
CA ARG A 116 -20.22 -16.47 1.36
C ARG A 116 -21.72 -16.52 1.07
N HIS A 117 -22.54 -16.76 2.10
CA HIS A 117 -24.00 -16.80 1.96
C HIS A 117 -24.57 -15.48 1.43
N SER A 118 -24.05 -14.34 1.91
CA SER A 118 -24.49 -13.00 1.49
C SER A 118 -24.17 -12.73 0.02
N LEU A 119 -22.96 -13.09 -0.43
CA LEU A 119 -22.56 -13.00 -1.84
C LEU A 119 -23.46 -13.87 -2.72
N ASP A 120 -23.69 -15.13 -2.35
CA ASP A 120 -24.49 -16.07 -3.15
C ASP A 120 -25.94 -15.62 -3.28
N ARG A 121 -26.53 -15.13 -2.19
CA ARG A 121 -27.92 -14.63 -2.17
C ARG A 121 -28.13 -13.41 -3.08
N LEU A 122 -27.07 -12.64 -3.33
CA LEU A 122 -27.06 -11.48 -4.22
C LEU A 122 -26.58 -11.82 -5.64
N GLY A 123 -26.34 -13.10 -5.94
CA GLY A 123 -25.89 -13.54 -7.26
C GLY A 123 -24.40 -13.32 -7.54
N LEU A 124 -23.60 -12.99 -6.52
CA LEU A 124 -22.14 -12.78 -6.59
C LEU A 124 -21.35 -14.08 -6.35
N TRP A 125 -21.86 -15.21 -6.85
CA TRP A 125 -21.28 -16.54 -6.66
C TRP A 125 -19.89 -16.70 -7.32
N ASN A 126 -19.53 -15.83 -8.27
CA ASN A 126 -18.22 -15.80 -8.92
C ASN A 126 -17.12 -15.09 -8.12
N VAL A 127 -17.47 -14.32 -7.08
CA VAL A 127 -16.48 -13.62 -6.26
C VAL A 127 -15.86 -14.65 -5.32
N GLY A 128 -14.58 -14.96 -5.50
CA GLY A 128 -13.85 -15.91 -4.66
C GLY A 128 -13.52 -15.32 -3.28
N ILE A 129 -13.50 -16.14 -2.24
CA ILE A 129 -13.01 -15.73 -0.92
C ILE A 129 -11.57 -16.22 -0.77
N ILE A 130 -10.66 -15.30 -0.48
CA ILE A 130 -9.29 -15.58 -0.05
C ILE A 130 -9.27 -15.51 1.48
N ALA A 131 -8.68 -16.50 2.15
CA ALA A 131 -8.54 -16.48 3.59
C ALA A 131 -7.19 -17.08 4.04
N ALA A 132 -6.58 -16.61 5.12
CA ALA A 132 -7.05 -15.53 6.00
C ALA A 132 -6.26 -14.23 5.83
N ASP A 133 -5.33 -14.15 4.85
CA ASP A 133 -4.39 -13.03 4.71
C ASP A 133 -3.59 -12.82 6.01
N GLY A 134 -3.04 -13.93 6.49
CA GLY A 134 -2.28 -14.05 7.73
C GLY A 134 -1.33 -15.23 7.65
N ASP A 135 -1.28 -16.08 8.68
CA ASP A 135 -0.52 -17.33 8.61
C ASP A 135 -1.32 -18.49 8.00
N TRP A 136 -0.73 -19.69 7.95
CA TRP A 136 -1.38 -20.87 7.42
C TRP A 136 -2.43 -21.50 8.35
N SER A 137 -2.72 -20.93 9.53
CA SER A 137 -3.52 -21.57 10.59
C SER A 137 -4.98 -21.83 10.20
N ILE A 138 -5.56 -21.03 9.31
CA ILE A 138 -6.92 -21.23 8.76
C ILE A 138 -7.09 -22.64 8.16
N SER A 139 -6.02 -23.21 7.60
CA SER A 139 -6.05 -24.55 7.03
C SER A 139 -6.39 -25.62 8.07
N ASN A 140 -6.08 -25.41 9.35
CA ASN A 140 -6.43 -26.35 10.41
C ASN A 140 -7.95 -26.44 10.59
N GLU A 141 -8.65 -25.30 10.52
CA GLU A 141 -10.11 -25.25 10.64
C GLU A 141 -10.81 -25.77 9.39
N MET A 142 -10.27 -25.50 8.19
CA MET A 142 -10.83 -25.98 6.94
C MET A 142 -10.84 -27.50 6.82
N ILE A 143 -9.85 -28.20 7.39
CA ILE A 143 -9.80 -29.66 7.36
C ILE A 143 -10.91 -30.29 8.22
N VAL A 144 -11.32 -29.62 9.30
CA VAL A 144 -12.35 -30.13 10.22
C VAL A 144 -13.75 -29.63 9.87
N ASP A 145 -13.87 -28.50 9.17
CA ASP A 145 -15.14 -27.87 8.82
C ASP A 145 -15.33 -27.81 7.28
N PRO A 146 -16.08 -28.77 6.70
CA PRO A 146 -16.27 -28.83 5.26
C PRO A 146 -17.03 -27.62 4.71
N TYR A 147 -17.91 -26.98 5.50
CA TYR A 147 -18.65 -25.78 5.07
C TYR A 147 -17.73 -24.56 5.02
N LEU A 148 -16.79 -24.44 5.97
CA LEU A 148 -15.76 -23.41 5.90
C LEU A 148 -14.84 -23.64 4.69
N ASN A 149 -14.41 -24.88 4.47
CA ASN A 149 -13.60 -25.23 3.31
C ASN A 149 -14.33 -24.97 1.99
N GLU A 150 -15.64 -25.22 1.89
CA GLU A 150 -16.44 -24.92 0.71
C GLU A 150 -16.53 -23.41 0.45
N ALA A 151 -16.70 -22.60 1.51
CA ALA A 151 -16.82 -21.15 1.40
C ALA A 151 -15.54 -20.44 0.88
N ILE A 152 -14.37 -21.01 1.14
CA ILE A 152 -13.05 -20.43 0.80
C ILE A 152 -12.57 -20.99 -0.54
N GLU A 153 -12.17 -20.12 -1.48
CA GLU A 153 -11.59 -20.55 -2.76
C GLU A 153 -10.06 -20.71 -2.69
N VAL A 154 -9.40 -19.80 -1.96
CA VAL A 154 -7.94 -19.69 -1.91
C VAL A 154 -7.48 -19.57 -0.46
N VAL A 155 -6.41 -20.29 -0.11
CA VAL A 155 -5.68 -20.06 1.14
C VAL A 155 -4.55 -19.06 0.87
N GLY A 156 -4.72 -17.83 1.35
CA GLY A 156 -3.75 -16.74 1.26
C GLY A 156 -2.94 -16.61 2.55
N ALA A 157 -1.61 -16.65 2.43
CA ALA A 157 -0.68 -16.47 3.54
C ALA A 157 0.35 -15.38 3.25
N HIS A 158 0.81 -14.72 4.32
CA HIS A 158 1.72 -13.57 4.27
C HIS A 158 3.15 -13.98 4.61
N TYR A 159 4.11 -13.45 3.87
CA TYR A 159 5.55 -13.66 4.06
C TYR A 159 5.94 -15.12 4.38
N PRO A 160 5.49 -16.11 3.59
CA PRO A 160 5.56 -17.54 3.93
C PRO A 160 6.99 -18.11 3.91
N GLY A 161 7.99 -17.32 3.50
CA GLY A 161 9.36 -17.78 3.36
C GLY A 161 9.49 -18.93 2.36
N THR A 162 8.70 -18.89 1.29
CA THR A 162 8.57 -19.92 0.24
C THR A 162 7.94 -21.24 0.69
N LYS A 163 7.53 -21.40 1.95
CA LYS A 163 7.05 -22.69 2.48
C LYS A 163 5.55 -22.67 2.74
N THR A 164 4.93 -23.84 2.63
CA THR A 164 3.57 -24.09 3.10
C THR A 164 3.56 -25.15 4.21
N VAL A 165 2.36 -25.50 4.71
CA VAL A 165 2.15 -26.50 5.75
C VAL A 165 1.30 -27.66 5.23
N LYS A 166 1.42 -28.83 5.88
CA LYS A 166 0.69 -30.05 5.48
C LYS A 166 -0.82 -29.85 5.39
N ASN A 167 -1.42 -29.15 6.35
CA ASN A 167 -2.87 -28.96 6.36
C ASN A 167 -3.35 -28.08 5.20
N ALA A 168 -2.58 -27.06 4.81
CA ALA A 168 -2.88 -26.24 3.63
C ALA A 168 -2.91 -27.10 2.36
N LEU A 169 -1.94 -28.00 2.17
CA LEU A 169 -1.95 -28.95 1.05
C LEU A 169 -3.15 -29.91 1.09
N LEU A 170 -3.53 -30.39 2.27
CA LEU A 170 -4.68 -31.29 2.44
C LEU A 170 -6.03 -30.64 2.13
N THR A 171 -6.14 -29.31 2.17
CA THR A 171 -7.38 -28.62 1.78
C THR A 171 -7.72 -28.80 0.30
N GLY A 172 -6.72 -29.08 -0.54
CA GLY A 172 -6.87 -29.15 -1.99
C GLY A 172 -7.16 -27.80 -2.66
N LYS A 173 -7.05 -26.70 -1.92
CA LYS A 173 -7.28 -25.33 -2.43
C LYS A 173 -6.04 -24.77 -3.12
N LYS A 174 -6.23 -23.70 -3.88
CA LYS A 174 -5.12 -22.88 -4.36
C LYS A 174 -4.43 -22.25 -3.15
N LEU A 175 -3.10 -22.27 -3.14
CA LEU A 175 -2.28 -21.61 -2.12
C LEU A 175 -1.62 -20.39 -2.76
N TRP A 176 -1.74 -19.22 -2.13
CA TRP A 176 -1.11 -17.99 -2.59
C TRP A 176 -0.26 -17.38 -1.50
N SER A 177 0.86 -16.78 -1.89
CA SER A 177 1.53 -15.78 -1.07
C SER A 177 0.81 -14.45 -1.33
N SER A 178 -0.27 -14.20 -0.59
CA SER A 178 -1.16 -13.06 -0.85
C SER A 178 -0.58 -11.72 -0.42
N GLU A 179 0.48 -11.73 0.38
CA GLU A 179 1.36 -10.59 0.61
C GLU A 179 2.81 -11.08 0.78
N ASP A 180 3.75 -10.49 0.04
CA ASP A 180 5.18 -10.79 0.12
C ASP A 180 6.01 -9.55 -0.30
N TYR A 181 7.32 -9.71 -0.46
CA TYR A 181 8.27 -8.66 -0.84
C TYR A 181 8.55 -7.64 0.28
N SER A 182 7.81 -6.54 0.41
CA SER A 182 7.98 -5.48 1.43
C SER A 182 9.43 -5.02 1.65
N THR A 183 10.25 -5.11 0.60
CA THR A 183 11.70 -4.89 0.68
C THR A 183 12.07 -3.69 -0.17
N PHE A 184 13.06 -2.92 0.29
CA PHE A 184 13.53 -1.73 -0.40
C PHE A 184 13.88 -2.03 -1.86
N ASN A 185 13.43 -1.18 -2.78
CA ASN A 185 13.38 -1.47 -4.21
C ASN A 185 14.70 -1.30 -4.98
N ASN A 186 15.82 -1.58 -4.33
CA ASN A 186 17.14 -1.66 -4.96
C ASN A 186 17.39 -3.07 -5.56
N ASP A 187 18.62 -3.32 -6.00
CA ASP A 187 18.98 -4.63 -6.58
C ASP A 187 18.89 -5.78 -5.56
N VAL A 188 19.07 -5.53 -4.25
CA VAL A 188 18.83 -6.56 -3.22
C VAL A 188 17.34 -6.93 -3.14
N GLY A 189 16.45 -5.92 -3.15
CA GLY A 189 15.01 -6.13 -3.24
C GLY A 189 14.64 -6.87 -4.53
N ALA A 190 15.22 -6.50 -5.66
CA ALA A 190 15.02 -7.18 -6.94
C ALA A 190 15.46 -8.66 -6.87
N GLY A 191 16.58 -8.96 -6.21
CA GLY A 191 17.04 -10.33 -5.98
C GLY A 191 16.11 -11.12 -5.05
N CYS A 192 15.60 -10.49 -3.98
CA CYS A 192 14.56 -11.07 -3.14
C CYS A 192 13.34 -11.46 -3.98
N TRP A 193 12.84 -10.52 -4.80
CA TRP A 193 11.66 -10.72 -5.64
C TRP A 193 11.86 -11.82 -6.69
N ALA A 194 13.01 -11.84 -7.37
CA ALA A 194 13.35 -12.86 -8.35
C ALA A 194 13.33 -14.26 -7.75
N ARG A 195 13.95 -14.40 -6.57
CA ARG A 195 14.04 -15.68 -5.85
C ARG A 195 12.66 -16.19 -5.43
N ILE A 196 11.85 -15.35 -4.78
CA ILE A 196 10.57 -15.81 -4.22
C ILE A 196 9.50 -16.04 -5.29
N LEU A 197 9.53 -15.34 -6.43
CA LEU A 197 8.63 -15.60 -7.56
C LEU A 197 8.73 -17.04 -8.07
N ASN A 198 9.95 -17.59 -8.17
CA ASN A 198 10.14 -19.00 -8.50
C ASN A 198 9.87 -19.90 -7.30
N GLN A 199 10.53 -19.62 -6.18
CA GLN A 199 10.61 -20.57 -5.07
C GLN A 199 9.32 -20.70 -4.27
N ASN A 200 8.41 -19.73 -4.31
CA ASN A 200 7.09 -19.86 -3.71
C ASN A 200 6.30 -21.05 -4.29
N TYR A 201 6.42 -21.29 -5.60
CA TYR A 201 5.85 -22.48 -6.23
C TYR A 201 6.67 -23.73 -5.94
N VAL A 202 7.99 -23.68 -6.17
CA VAL A 202 8.90 -24.85 -6.02
C VAL A 202 8.86 -25.45 -4.62
N ASN A 203 8.85 -24.61 -3.58
CA ASN A 203 8.96 -25.05 -2.19
C ASN A 203 7.60 -25.17 -1.48
N GLY A 204 6.60 -24.42 -1.92
CA GLY A 204 5.35 -24.21 -1.18
C GLY A 204 4.08 -24.41 -1.98
N ASN A 205 4.17 -24.85 -3.24
CA ASN A 205 3.02 -25.04 -4.14
C ASN A 205 2.18 -23.77 -4.34
N MET A 206 2.75 -22.58 -4.09
CA MET A 206 2.03 -21.33 -4.21
C MET A 206 1.94 -20.89 -5.67
N THR A 207 0.72 -20.64 -6.15
CA THR A 207 0.45 -20.41 -7.59
C THR A 207 0.29 -18.92 -7.96
N ALA A 208 0.27 -18.05 -6.95
CA ALA A 208 0.38 -16.61 -7.06
C ALA A 208 1.24 -16.07 -5.90
N THR A 209 1.92 -14.97 -6.17
CA THR A 209 2.71 -14.19 -5.21
C THR A 209 2.43 -12.73 -5.48
N ILE A 210 2.02 -11.98 -4.45
CA ILE A 210 1.60 -10.59 -4.60
C ILE A 210 2.50 -9.72 -3.73
N ALA A 211 3.13 -8.71 -4.34
CA ALA A 211 4.07 -7.83 -3.66
C ALA A 211 3.33 -6.71 -2.91
N TRP A 212 3.62 -6.55 -1.63
CA TRP A 212 3.41 -5.28 -0.95
C TRP A 212 4.66 -4.40 -1.12
N ASN A 213 4.59 -3.22 -1.73
CA ASN A 213 3.44 -2.60 -2.42
C ASN A 213 3.70 -2.32 -3.91
N LEU A 214 2.65 -1.88 -4.61
CA LEU A 214 2.66 -1.70 -6.08
C LEU A 214 3.69 -0.64 -6.52
N VAL A 215 3.62 0.56 -5.92
CA VAL A 215 4.45 1.71 -6.24
C VAL A 215 4.64 2.57 -4.98
N ALA A 216 5.86 3.01 -4.72
CA ALA A 216 6.16 3.91 -3.62
C ALA A 216 5.77 5.34 -4.00
N SER A 217 4.53 5.69 -3.67
CA SER A 217 3.92 7.02 -3.88
C SER A 217 3.46 7.63 -2.55
N TYR A 218 4.30 7.49 -1.53
CA TYR A 218 4.16 8.05 -0.19
C TYR A 218 5.50 8.66 0.21
N TYR A 219 5.52 9.54 1.22
CA TYR A 219 6.76 10.16 1.69
C TYR A 219 7.77 9.10 2.15
N GLU A 220 9.03 9.19 1.70
CA GLU A 220 10.05 8.15 1.93
C GLU A 220 10.37 7.96 3.42
N GLU A 221 10.23 9.00 4.24
CA GLU A 221 10.47 8.92 5.68
C GLU A 221 9.30 8.31 6.49
N LEU A 222 8.17 8.01 5.84
CA LEU A 222 7.15 7.13 6.42
C LEU A 222 7.67 5.68 6.52
N PRO A 223 7.03 4.83 7.33
CA PRO A 223 7.42 3.43 7.46
C PRO A 223 7.65 2.74 6.10
N PHE A 224 8.65 1.87 6.00
CA PHE A 224 8.93 1.10 4.78
C PHE A 224 9.05 1.98 3.50
N GLY A 225 9.65 3.16 3.62
CA GLY A 225 10.02 4.03 2.49
C GLY A 225 10.64 3.23 1.33
N ARG A 226 10.04 3.38 0.14
CA ARG A 226 10.47 2.72 -1.10
C ARG A 226 10.47 1.18 -1.07
N CYS A 227 9.66 0.54 -0.23
CA CYS A 227 9.42 -0.90 -0.28
C CYS A 227 8.34 -1.28 -1.32
N ALA A 228 8.60 -1.00 -2.59
CA ALA A 228 7.64 -1.15 -3.69
C ALA A 228 8.27 -1.74 -4.97
N LEU A 229 7.49 -2.02 -6.03
CA LEU A 229 8.09 -2.45 -7.30
C LEU A 229 8.80 -1.29 -8.04
N MET A 230 8.35 -0.06 -7.88
CA MET A 230 8.97 1.17 -8.43
C MET A 230 8.72 2.39 -7.53
N THR A 231 9.34 3.53 -7.82
CA THR A 231 9.24 4.77 -7.00
C THR A 231 8.59 5.91 -7.80
N ALA A 232 7.58 6.57 -7.24
CA ALA A 232 6.93 7.75 -7.81
C ALA A 232 6.37 8.67 -6.70
N GLN A 233 7.29 9.18 -5.88
CA GLN A 233 6.99 9.92 -4.64
C GLN A 233 7.13 11.45 -4.76
N GLU A 234 7.31 11.98 -5.98
CA GLU A 234 7.51 13.42 -6.23
C GLU A 234 6.53 13.97 -7.29
N PRO A 235 5.21 14.00 -7.00
CA PRO A 235 4.23 14.54 -7.95
C PRO A 235 4.51 16.00 -8.34
N TRP A 236 5.13 16.80 -7.47
CA TRP A 236 5.50 18.20 -7.72
C TRP A 236 6.61 18.37 -8.75
N SER A 237 7.50 17.38 -8.92
CA SER A 237 8.58 17.41 -9.91
C SER A 237 8.26 16.60 -11.17
N GLY A 238 7.35 15.63 -11.05
CA GLY A 238 7.08 14.63 -12.08
C GLY A 238 8.15 13.53 -12.14
N HIS A 239 9.10 13.52 -11.21
CA HIS A 239 10.13 12.49 -11.14
C HIS A 239 9.54 11.15 -10.69
N TYR A 240 9.96 10.08 -11.38
CA TYR A 240 9.74 8.71 -10.97
C TYR A 240 10.95 7.88 -11.35
N LYS A 241 11.09 6.68 -10.77
CA LYS A 241 12.17 5.75 -11.08
C LYS A 241 11.61 4.36 -11.34
N VAL A 242 11.87 3.84 -12.54
CA VAL A 242 11.58 2.45 -12.89
C VAL A 242 12.68 1.57 -12.31
N GLU A 243 12.41 1.00 -11.15
CA GLU A 243 13.38 0.24 -10.37
C GLU A 243 13.53 -1.20 -10.89
N SER A 244 14.61 -1.87 -10.50
CA SER A 244 14.94 -3.24 -10.89
C SER A 244 13.81 -4.28 -10.69
N PRO A 245 13.00 -4.24 -9.60
CA PRO A 245 11.89 -5.17 -9.41
C PRO A 245 10.83 -5.17 -10.53
N ILE A 246 10.63 -4.06 -11.26
CA ILE A 246 9.73 -4.03 -12.45
C ILE A 246 10.21 -5.01 -13.51
N TRP A 247 11.50 -5.02 -13.78
CA TRP A 247 12.09 -5.87 -14.81
C TRP A 247 12.16 -7.33 -14.38
N ILE A 248 12.38 -7.59 -13.10
CA ILE A 248 12.23 -8.94 -12.51
C ILE A 248 10.78 -9.43 -12.65
N THR A 249 9.79 -8.58 -12.41
CA THR A 249 8.38 -8.91 -12.61
C THR A 249 8.08 -9.24 -14.07
N ALA A 250 8.73 -8.56 -15.03
CA ALA A 250 8.54 -8.78 -16.46
C ALA A 250 9.03 -10.16 -16.92
N HIS A 251 10.07 -10.72 -16.30
CA HIS A 251 10.59 -12.08 -16.58
C HIS A 251 9.53 -13.18 -16.44
N THR A 252 8.55 -12.97 -15.56
CA THR A 252 7.41 -13.87 -15.41
C THR A 252 6.20 -13.38 -16.20
N THR A 253 5.81 -12.13 -15.98
CA THR A 253 4.46 -11.67 -16.33
C THR A 253 4.25 -11.38 -17.81
N GLN A 254 5.31 -11.09 -18.59
CA GLN A 254 5.18 -10.95 -20.04
C GLN A 254 5.02 -12.29 -20.76
N PHE A 255 5.36 -13.40 -20.10
CA PHE A 255 5.49 -14.73 -20.73
C PHE A 255 4.63 -15.81 -20.08
N THR A 256 3.77 -15.42 -19.15
CA THR A 256 2.81 -16.30 -18.47
C THR A 256 1.49 -15.55 -18.29
N ARG A 257 0.38 -16.29 -18.11
CA ARG A 257 -0.93 -15.70 -17.82
C ARG A 257 -1.70 -16.57 -16.82
N PRO A 258 -2.68 -16.00 -16.08
CA PRO A 258 -3.63 -16.81 -15.33
C PRO A 258 -4.27 -17.88 -16.23
N GLY A 259 -4.34 -19.12 -15.74
CA GLY A 259 -4.82 -20.30 -16.49
C GLY A 259 -3.71 -21.16 -17.11
N TRP A 260 -2.46 -20.68 -17.16
CA TRP A 260 -1.31 -21.52 -17.51
C TRP A 260 -1.04 -22.53 -16.40
N SER A 261 -0.46 -23.67 -16.78
CA SER A 261 -0.09 -24.74 -15.85
C SER A 261 1.42 -24.83 -15.71
N TYR A 262 1.88 -25.00 -14.48
CA TYR A 262 3.25 -25.41 -14.18
C TYR A 262 3.49 -26.86 -14.61
N LEU A 263 4.72 -27.19 -14.98
CA LEU A 263 5.14 -28.54 -15.30
C LEU A 263 5.65 -29.26 -14.04
N GLN A 264 5.55 -30.58 -13.98
CA GLN A 264 6.05 -31.38 -12.85
C GLN A 264 7.59 -31.48 -12.77
N VAL A 265 8.32 -30.62 -13.50
CA VAL A 265 9.79 -30.66 -13.60
C VAL A 265 10.47 -29.49 -12.88
N ASP A 266 9.70 -28.64 -12.20
CA ASP A 266 10.21 -27.45 -11.50
C ASP A 266 11.06 -27.84 -10.29
N GLY A 267 12.11 -27.06 -9.99
CA GLY A 267 13.05 -27.45 -8.95
C GLY A 267 14.24 -26.51 -8.73
N HIS A 268 15.16 -26.96 -7.86
CA HIS A 268 16.42 -26.29 -7.56
C HIS A 268 17.53 -26.74 -8.51
N LEU A 269 18.45 -25.83 -8.81
CA LEU A 269 19.67 -26.09 -9.56
C LEU A 269 20.76 -26.69 -8.65
N GLU A 270 21.65 -27.51 -9.20
CA GLU A 270 22.70 -28.19 -8.43
C GLU A 270 23.67 -27.21 -7.75
N GLY A 271 24.06 -26.14 -8.46
CA GLY A 271 24.94 -25.09 -7.96
C GLY A 271 24.23 -23.96 -7.20
N GLY A 272 22.96 -24.14 -6.82
CA GLY A 272 22.12 -23.11 -6.21
C GLY A 272 21.31 -22.28 -7.22
N GLY A 273 20.18 -21.72 -6.77
CA GLY A 273 19.16 -21.14 -7.64
C GLY A 273 18.03 -22.12 -7.98
N SER A 274 17.05 -21.68 -8.76
CA SER A 274 15.87 -22.46 -9.10
C SER A 274 15.36 -22.20 -10.52
N PHE A 275 14.51 -23.10 -11.01
CA PHE A 275 13.80 -22.92 -12.26
C PHE A 275 12.35 -23.40 -12.17
N VAL A 276 11.50 -22.73 -12.94
CA VAL A 276 10.11 -23.14 -13.18
C VAL A 276 9.81 -23.15 -14.67
N ALA A 277 8.88 -24.00 -15.11
CA ALA A 277 8.44 -24.12 -16.48
C ALA A 277 6.90 -24.17 -16.55
N LEU A 278 6.33 -23.38 -17.45
CA LEU A 278 4.88 -23.25 -17.62
C LEU A 278 4.47 -23.42 -19.08
N THR A 279 3.24 -23.90 -19.28
CA THR A 279 2.60 -24.02 -20.59
C THR A 279 1.15 -23.56 -20.57
N ASP A 280 0.67 -23.07 -21.72
CA ASP A 280 -0.73 -22.76 -21.96
C ASP A 280 -1.56 -23.97 -22.43
N GLY A 281 -0.93 -25.12 -22.66
CA GLY A 281 -1.57 -26.28 -23.27
C GLY A 281 -1.83 -26.16 -24.77
N LEU A 282 -1.39 -25.06 -25.40
CA LEU A 282 -1.50 -24.80 -26.85
C LEU A 282 -0.15 -24.90 -27.57
N GLY A 283 0.86 -25.44 -26.87
CA GLY A 283 2.20 -25.66 -27.40
C GLY A 283 3.22 -24.58 -27.03
N ASN A 284 2.81 -23.52 -26.30
CA ASN A 284 3.79 -22.56 -25.77
C ASN A 284 4.46 -23.08 -24.51
N LEU A 285 5.73 -22.72 -24.37
CA LEU A 285 6.58 -23.06 -23.25
C LEU A 285 7.31 -21.80 -22.78
N THR A 286 7.32 -21.58 -21.47
CA THR A 286 8.12 -20.55 -20.80
C THR A 286 8.88 -21.21 -19.66
N ILE A 287 10.20 -21.03 -19.61
CA ILE A 287 11.10 -21.49 -18.55
C ILE A 287 11.72 -20.25 -17.92
N ILE A 288 11.65 -20.12 -16.60
CA ILE A 288 12.18 -18.98 -15.84
C ILE A 288 13.20 -19.53 -14.86
N ILE A 289 14.42 -19.00 -14.90
CA ILE A 289 15.57 -19.47 -14.12
C ILE A 289 16.08 -18.28 -13.30
N GLU A 290 16.41 -18.51 -12.02
CA GLU A 290 17.05 -17.53 -11.14
C GLU A 290 18.23 -18.16 -10.40
N THR A 291 19.32 -17.41 -10.24
CA THR A 291 20.54 -17.82 -9.51
C THR A 291 20.90 -16.81 -8.42
N MET A 292 19.89 -16.33 -7.68
CA MET A 292 20.07 -15.27 -6.70
C MET A 292 20.90 -15.74 -5.51
N SER A 293 22.00 -15.05 -5.22
CA SER A 293 22.85 -15.33 -4.07
C SER A 293 22.16 -14.95 -2.75
N HIS A 294 22.59 -15.58 -1.65
CA HIS A 294 22.02 -15.32 -0.34
C HIS A 294 22.15 -13.85 0.09
N ASN A 295 23.32 -13.23 -0.10
CA ASN A 295 23.57 -11.87 0.39
C ASN A 295 22.84 -10.80 -0.43
N HIS A 296 22.54 -11.08 -1.69
CA HIS A 296 21.92 -10.15 -2.62
C HIS A 296 20.43 -10.41 -2.85
N SER A 297 19.80 -11.29 -2.05
CA SER A 297 18.37 -11.62 -2.19
C SER A 297 17.63 -11.73 -0.85
N LYS A 298 18.13 -11.05 0.17
CA LYS A 298 17.47 -10.99 1.48
C LYS A 298 16.21 -10.15 1.38
N CYS A 299 15.07 -10.77 1.62
CA CYS A 299 13.83 -10.06 1.90
C CYS A 299 13.85 -9.56 3.36
N ILE A 300 13.01 -8.58 3.68
CA ILE A 300 12.84 -8.14 5.07
C ILE A 300 12.25 -9.23 5.97
N ARG A 301 11.41 -10.13 5.41
CA ARG A 301 10.72 -11.21 6.10
C ARG A 301 10.65 -12.46 5.23
N PRO A 302 10.72 -13.66 5.81
CA PRO A 302 11.36 -13.98 7.10
C PRO A 302 12.90 -13.93 6.99
N PRO A 303 13.65 -14.09 8.11
CA PRO A 303 15.09 -14.31 8.04
C PRO A 303 15.44 -15.47 7.10
N LEU A 304 16.37 -15.21 6.17
CA LEU A 304 16.80 -16.17 5.16
C LEU A 304 17.97 -17.01 5.70
N PRO A 305 17.85 -18.35 5.77
CA PRO A 305 18.97 -19.21 6.11
C PRO A 305 20.08 -19.10 5.06
N ASN A 306 21.34 -19.23 5.48
CA ASN A 306 22.48 -19.21 4.56
C ASN A 306 22.39 -20.35 3.54
N PHE A 307 22.70 -20.02 2.28
CA PHE A 307 22.92 -20.97 1.19
C PHE A 307 23.99 -20.42 0.24
N ASN A 308 24.56 -21.29 -0.58
CA ASN A 308 25.60 -20.93 -1.55
C ASN A 308 25.05 -21.03 -2.97
N VAL A 309 25.49 -20.11 -3.82
CA VAL A 309 25.27 -20.16 -5.27
C VAL A 309 26.64 -20.01 -5.93
N VAL A 310 26.91 -20.87 -6.91
CA VAL A 310 28.17 -20.85 -7.68
C VAL A 310 27.85 -20.88 -9.18
N PRO A 311 28.73 -20.31 -10.03
CA PRO A 311 28.60 -20.46 -11.47
C PRO A 311 28.52 -21.93 -11.87
N GLN A 312 27.60 -22.25 -12.77
CA GLN A 312 27.30 -23.63 -13.14
C GLN A 312 26.80 -23.73 -14.59
N ARG A 313 26.92 -24.92 -15.18
CA ARG A 313 26.37 -25.21 -16.50
C ARG A 313 25.13 -26.09 -16.40
N ALA A 314 23.96 -25.52 -16.64
CA ALA A 314 22.70 -26.23 -16.63
C ALA A 314 22.38 -26.80 -18.01
N THR A 315 21.99 -28.08 -18.09
CA THR A 315 21.56 -28.73 -19.35
C THR A 315 20.11 -29.17 -19.22
N PHE A 316 19.27 -28.67 -20.13
CA PHE A 316 17.83 -28.95 -20.15
C PHE A 316 17.48 -29.92 -21.28
N TYR A 317 16.59 -30.85 -20.98
CA TYR A 317 16.08 -31.86 -21.92
C TYR A 317 14.56 -31.71 -22.06
N LEU A 318 14.13 -31.10 -23.15
CA LEU A 318 12.73 -31.02 -23.54
C LEU A 318 12.25 -32.38 -24.05
N LYS A 319 11.27 -32.95 -23.36
CA LYS A 319 10.63 -34.24 -23.69
C LYS A 319 9.16 -34.03 -24.06
N GLY A 320 8.50 -35.11 -24.49
CA GLY A 320 7.07 -35.08 -24.81
C GLY A 320 6.75 -34.11 -25.95
N SER A 321 5.67 -33.36 -25.80
CA SER A 321 5.21 -32.37 -26.80
C SER A 321 6.24 -31.27 -27.10
N PHE A 322 7.14 -30.96 -26.16
CA PHE A 322 8.17 -29.94 -26.34
C PHE A 322 9.44 -30.44 -27.04
N TYR A 323 9.56 -31.74 -27.34
CA TYR A 323 10.74 -32.30 -28.02
C TYR A 323 11.02 -31.63 -29.37
N MET A 324 9.96 -31.19 -30.07
CA MET A 324 10.04 -30.56 -31.39
C MET A 324 10.29 -29.05 -31.33
N VAL A 325 10.42 -28.44 -30.15
CA VAL A 325 10.80 -27.03 -30.02
C VAL A 325 12.22 -26.86 -30.56
N GLN A 326 12.39 -25.98 -31.54
CA GLN A 326 13.68 -25.75 -32.20
C GLN A 326 14.37 -24.47 -31.73
N THR A 327 13.61 -23.52 -31.21
CA THR A 327 14.12 -22.20 -30.83
C THR A 327 13.37 -21.65 -29.64
N LEU A 328 14.09 -21.03 -28.71
CA LEU A 328 13.55 -20.26 -27.59
C LEU A 328 14.06 -18.82 -27.67
N GLN A 329 13.18 -17.85 -27.48
CA GLN A 329 13.57 -16.46 -27.20
C GLN A 329 14.21 -16.41 -25.82
N VAL A 330 15.21 -15.54 -25.65
CA VAL A 330 15.98 -15.41 -24.41
C VAL A 330 15.90 -13.99 -23.90
N TRP A 331 15.43 -13.83 -22.67
CA TRP A 331 15.45 -12.58 -21.92
C TRP A 331 16.34 -12.76 -20.70
N HIS A 332 17.17 -11.77 -20.42
CA HIS A 332 18.20 -11.85 -19.39
C HIS A 332 18.24 -10.59 -18.52
N SER A 333 18.39 -10.78 -17.21
CA SER A 333 18.81 -9.75 -16.27
C SER A 333 19.97 -10.23 -15.43
N ARG A 334 20.94 -9.35 -15.17
CA ARG A 334 22.03 -9.56 -14.21
C ARG A 334 22.09 -8.38 -13.26
N LEU A 335 21.98 -8.69 -11.97
CA LEU A 335 22.12 -7.72 -10.89
C LEU A 335 23.61 -7.63 -10.52
N ASP A 336 24.28 -6.56 -10.93
CA ASP A 336 25.73 -6.41 -10.80
C ASP A 336 26.09 -5.55 -9.58
N PHE A 337 26.45 -6.23 -8.50
CA PHE A 337 26.87 -5.61 -7.24
C PHE A 337 28.35 -5.23 -7.19
N GLU A 338 29.17 -5.69 -8.14
CA GLU A 338 30.60 -5.36 -8.19
C GLU A 338 30.82 -4.00 -8.88
N SER A 339 30.21 -3.81 -10.06
CA SER A 339 30.32 -2.56 -10.80
C SER A 339 29.22 -1.54 -10.47
N GLY A 340 28.12 -2.00 -9.85
CA GLY A 340 26.91 -1.21 -9.58
C GLY A 340 26.07 -0.92 -10.83
N LYS A 341 26.36 -1.57 -11.97
CA LYS A 341 25.66 -1.35 -13.25
C LYS A 341 24.93 -2.61 -13.70
N SER A 342 23.76 -2.82 -13.11
CA SER A 342 22.87 -3.93 -13.46
C SER A 342 22.36 -3.84 -14.91
N SER A 343 22.28 -4.99 -15.57
CA SER A 343 21.68 -5.13 -16.90
C SER A 343 20.31 -5.78 -16.73
N LEU A 344 19.26 -5.09 -17.16
CA LEU A 344 17.88 -5.49 -16.82
C LEU A 344 17.07 -5.76 -18.09
N PHE A 345 16.42 -6.92 -18.14
CA PHE A 345 15.46 -7.36 -19.15
C PHE A 345 15.95 -7.18 -20.59
N GLN A 346 17.20 -7.57 -20.85
CA GLN A 346 17.80 -7.53 -22.18
C GLN A 346 17.38 -8.76 -23.00
N GLN A 347 16.92 -8.54 -24.22
CA GLN A 347 16.69 -9.63 -25.16
C GLN A 347 18.03 -10.08 -25.75
N LEU A 348 18.37 -11.35 -25.57
CA LEU A 348 19.57 -11.97 -26.14
C LEU A 348 19.22 -12.72 -27.44
N HIS A 349 20.27 -13.23 -28.10
CA HIS A 349 20.09 -14.04 -29.30
C HIS A 349 19.24 -15.30 -28.99
N PRO A 350 18.26 -15.65 -29.85
CA PRO A 350 17.44 -16.83 -29.63
C PRO A 350 18.28 -18.11 -29.53
N LEU A 351 17.97 -18.92 -28.52
CA LEU A 351 18.65 -20.17 -28.24
C LEU A 351 18.14 -21.26 -29.17
N ARG A 352 19.05 -21.93 -29.89
CA ARG A 352 18.72 -23.12 -30.69
C ARG A 352 18.62 -24.35 -29.80
N VAL A 353 17.52 -25.07 -29.93
CA VAL A 353 17.29 -26.34 -29.25
C VAL A 353 17.54 -27.46 -30.27
N TRP A 354 18.50 -28.33 -29.98
CA TRP A 354 18.87 -29.42 -30.87
C TRP A 354 18.42 -30.76 -30.30
N ARG A 355 17.52 -31.45 -31.01
CA ARG A 355 16.95 -32.75 -30.57
C ARG A 355 16.39 -32.69 -29.14
N GLY A 356 15.64 -31.63 -28.83
CA GLY A 356 15.06 -31.41 -27.51
C GLY A 356 16.10 -31.09 -26.41
N ARG A 357 17.31 -30.64 -26.75
CA ARG A 357 18.36 -30.35 -25.77
C ARG A 357 18.98 -28.97 -25.98
N PHE A 358 19.29 -28.30 -24.87
CA PHE A 358 20.13 -27.11 -24.84
C PHE A 358 20.89 -27.03 -23.50
N SER A 359 21.90 -26.16 -23.44
CA SER A 359 22.64 -25.86 -22.21
C SER A 359 22.83 -24.36 -22.08
N LEU A 360 22.92 -23.89 -20.84
CA LEU A 360 23.25 -22.51 -20.47
C LEU A 360 24.38 -22.53 -19.44
N ASP A 361 25.32 -21.61 -19.60
CA ASP A 361 26.26 -21.26 -18.54
C ASP A 361 25.57 -20.16 -17.71
N LEU A 362 25.43 -20.40 -16.41
CA LEU A 362 24.71 -19.54 -15.49
C LEU A 362 25.71 -18.97 -14.48
N ASP A 363 25.79 -17.64 -14.39
CA ASP A 363 26.52 -16.97 -13.33
C ASP A 363 25.59 -16.71 -12.12
N VAL A 364 26.16 -16.09 -11.09
CA VAL A 364 25.45 -15.71 -9.86
C VAL A 364 24.67 -14.40 -10.09
N ASP A 365 23.52 -14.26 -9.45
CA ASP A 365 22.64 -13.08 -9.51
C ASP A 365 22.09 -12.78 -10.92
N GLU A 366 21.77 -13.84 -11.67
CA GLU A 366 21.15 -13.77 -12.99
C GLU A 366 19.70 -14.30 -13.00
N VAL A 367 18.90 -13.74 -13.91
CA VAL A 367 17.55 -14.23 -14.24
C VAL A 367 17.44 -14.43 -15.73
N TYR A 368 17.00 -15.62 -16.14
CA TYR A 368 16.72 -15.95 -17.54
C TYR A 368 15.26 -16.29 -17.72
N THR A 369 14.65 -15.77 -18.79
CA THR A 369 13.39 -16.30 -19.32
C THR A 369 13.61 -16.85 -20.72
N LEU A 370 13.37 -18.14 -20.89
CA LEU A 370 13.42 -18.85 -22.15
C LEU A 370 11.99 -19.17 -22.59
N THR A 371 11.54 -18.68 -23.73
CA THR A 371 10.13 -18.83 -24.12
C THR A 371 9.94 -19.03 -25.62
N THR A 372 8.87 -19.72 -26.01
CA THR A 372 8.44 -19.78 -27.41
C THR A 372 7.75 -18.48 -27.85
N LEU A 373 7.30 -17.66 -26.91
CA LEU A 373 6.60 -16.41 -27.18
C LEU A 373 7.55 -15.35 -27.75
N LYS A 374 7.10 -14.65 -28.79
CA LYS A 374 7.85 -13.55 -29.45
C LYS A 374 7.34 -12.16 -29.09
N THR A 375 6.49 -12.07 -28.06
CA THR A 375 5.76 -10.86 -27.68
C THR A 375 6.46 -10.04 -26.61
N GLY A 376 7.59 -10.52 -26.07
CA GLY A 376 8.34 -9.80 -25.04
C GLY A 376 8.81 -8.44 -25.55
N TRP A 377 8.74 -7.44 -24.68
CA TRP A 377 9.12 -6.08 -25.03
C TRP A 377 9.59 -5.30 -23.80
N LYS A 378 10.76 -4.66 -23.93
CA LYS A 378 11.25 -3.65 -22.98
C LYS A 378 10.87 -2.27 -23.51
N CYS A 379 9.88 -1.64 -22.91
CA CYS A 379 9.47 -0.29 -23.31
C CYS A 379 10.57 0.73 -22.94
N GLY A 380 10.79 1.70 -23.82
CA GLY A 380 11.61 2.88 -23.55
C GLY A 380 10.73 4.13 -23.63
N TYR A 381 10.37 4.69 -22.48
CA TYR A 381 9.88 6.06 -22.40
C TYR A 381 11.08 7.01 -22.21
N PRO A 382 10.94 8.30 -22.55
CA PRO A 382 11.93 9.30 -22.17
C PRO A 382 12.19 9.30 -20.68
N GLU A 383 13.41 9.65 -20.28
CA GLU A 383 13.74 9.85 -18.86
C GLU A 383 12.81 10.93 -18.25
N PRO A 384 12.30 10.71 -17.03
CA PRO A 384 11.47 11.70 -16.36
C PRO A 384 12.29 12.94 -15.96
N PRO A 385 11.61 14.03 -15.57
CA PRO A 385 12.27 15.18 -14.96
C PRO A 385 13.21 14.78 -13.80
N PRO A 386 14.28 15.54 -13.54
CA PRO A 386 15.16 15.28 -12.41
C PRO A 386 14.41 15.48 -11.07
N PRO A 387 14.83 14.77 -10.00
CA PRO A 387 14.19 14.90 -8.70
C PRO A 387 14.33 16.32 -8.14
N GLN A 388 13.32 16.78 -7.42
CA GLN A 388 13.31 18.06 -6.73
C GLN A 388 12.73 17.90 -5.32
N PRO A 389 13.24 18.62 -4.32
CA PRO A 389 12.59 18.67 -3.01
C PRO A 389 11.18 19.27 -3.14
N PHE A 390 10.32 18.97 -2.17
CA PHE A 390 9.02 19.64 -2.06
C PHE A 390 9.20 21.17 -2.06
N PRO A 391 8.33 21.95 -2.73
CA PRO A 391 8.44 23.40 -2.82
C PRO A 391 8.62 24.07 -1.45
N SER A 392 9.66 24.89 -1.30
CA SER A 392 9.91 25.67 -0.07
C SER A 392 8.83 26.70 0.24
N ILE A 393 8.00 27.04 -0.75
CA ILE A 393 6.80 27.85 -0.61
C ILE A 393 5.66 27.07 -1.26
N TYR A 394 4.61 26.78 -0.50
CA TYR A 394 3.43 26.05 -0.97
C TYR A 394 2.17 26.64 -0.36
N SER A 395 1.10 26.70 -1.13
CA SER A 395 -0.22 27.10 -0.66
C SER A 395 -1.30 26.28 -1.35
N ASP A 396 -2.41 26.08 -0.65
CA ASP A 396 -3.64 25.48 -1.18
C ASP A 396 -4.83 26.19 -0.51
N ASP A 397 -5.68 26.80 -1.34
CA ASP A 397 -6.90 27.49 -0.91
C ASP A 397 -8.14 26.59 -1.00
N PHE A 398 -7.94 25.33 -1.40
CA PHE A 398 -8.96 24.30 -1.56
C PHE A 398 -10.15 24.66 -2.47
N ASN A 399 -10.04 25.74 -3.27
CA ASN A 399 -11.14 26.30 -4.06
C ASN A 399 -11.47 25.49 -5.31
N ILE A 400 -11.92 24.25 -5.11
CA ILE A 400 -12.22 23.29 -6.18
C ILE A 400 -13.65 22.77 -6.03
N ARG A 401 -14.53 23.18 -6.96
CA ARG A 401 -15.94 22.76 -6.95
C ARG A 401 -16.16 21.28 -7.25
N ASN A 402 -15.39 20.73 -8.18
CA ASN A 402 -15.51 19.33 -8.64
C ASN A 402 -14.11 18.72 -8.66
N PRO A 403 -13.55 18.37 -7.48
CA PRO A 403 -12.21 17.82 -7.42
C PRO A 403 -12.17 16.42 -8.05
N PRO A 404 -11.08 16.06 -8.75
CA PRO A 404 -10.95 14.75 -9.39
C PRO A 404 -10.76 13.61 -8.37
N PHE A 405 -10.35 13.92 -7.15
CA PHE A 405 -10.20 13.03 -6.00
C PHE A 405 -10.86 13.67 -4.77
N SER A 406 -11.15 12.88 -3.73
CA SER A 406 -11.87 13.37 -2.55
C SER A 406 -11.05 14.27 -1.61
N GLU A 407 -9.72 14.23 -1.71
CA GLU A 407 -8.78 14.94 -0.83
C GLU A 407 -7.85 15.85 -1.63
N ALA A 408 -7.35 16.91 -0.99
CA ALA A 408 -6.37 17.83 -1.56
C ALA A 408 -5.01 17.15 -1.79
N PRO A 409 -4.26 17.55 -2.84
CA PRO A 409 -3.00 16.90 -3.17
C PRO A 409 -1.94 17.10 -2.06
N ASN A 410 -1.08 16.10 -1.89
CA ASN A 410 0.07 16.06 -0.98
C ASN A 410 -0.23 16.03 0.52
N PHE A 411 -1.47 16.29 0.94
CA PHE A 411 -1.90 15.93 2.29
C PHE A 411 -1.92 14.41 2.40
N ALA A 412 -1.28 13.90 3.45
CA ALA A 412 -1.19 12.48 3.74
C ALA A 412 -1.75 12.25 5.14
N ASP A 413 -3.01 11.85 5.20
CA ASP A 413 -3.72 11.55 6.43
C ASP A 413 -3.05 10.40 7.20
N GLN A 414 -2.65 10.63 8.45
CA GLN A 414 -2.00 9.62 9.29
C GLN A 414 -2.93 9.11 10.42
N THR A 415 -3.96 9.87 10.77
CA THR A 415 -5.10 9.44 11.61
C THR A 415 -6.29 10.35 11.31
N GLY A 416 -7.49 9.79 11.19
CA GLY A 416 -8.67 10.52 10.68
C GLY A 416 -8.68 10.59 9.15
N VAL A 417 -9.68 11.23 8.56
CA VAL A 417 -9.78 11.40 7.09
C VAL A 417 -10.19 12.84 6.79
N PHE A 418 -9.49 13.48 5.86
CA PHE A 418 -9.66 14.86 5.45
C PHE A 418 -10.16 14.90 3.99
N GLU A 419 -11.28 15.56 3.76
CA GLU A 419 -11.93 15.60 2.44
C GLU A 419 -12.19 17.05 2.02
N TYR A 420 -12.16 17.30 0.70
CA TYR A 420 -12.73 18.52 0.14
C TYR A 420 -14.19 18.65 0.58
N PHE A 421 -14.55 19.84 1.05
CA PHE A 421 -15.88 20.13 1.58
C PHE A 421 -16.44 21.41 0.96
N VAL A 422 -17.71 21.35 0.58
CA VAL A 422 -18.43 22.50 0.03
C VAL A 422 -19.51 22.92 1.03
N ASN A 423 -19.31 24.06 1.69
CA ASN A 423 -20.31 24.61 2.59
C ASN A 423 -21.35 25.43 1.82
N ALA A 424 -22.38 24.77 1.31
CA ALA A 424 -23.44 25.43 0.53
C ALA A 424 -24.29 26.44 1.34
N SER A 425 -24.14 26.48 2.67
CA SER A 425 -24.87 27.39 3.56
C SER A 425 -24.07 28.68 3.86
N ASP A 426 -22.78 28.70 3.53
CA ASP A 426 -21.93 29.87 3.65
C ASP A 426 -21.83 30.57 2.28
N ALA A 427 -22.11 31.87 2.25
CA ALA A 427 -21.94 32.71 1.07
C ALA A 427 -20.70 33.63 1.19
N GLY A 428 -19.92 33.45 2.25
CA GLY A 428 -18.69 34.19 2.55
C GLY A 428 -17.46 33.59 1.88
N ASP A 429 -16.30 33.81 2.48
CA ASP A 429 -15.00 33.51 1.88
C ASP A 429 -14.58 32.02 1.99
N HIS A 430 -15.31 31.21 2.78
CA HIS A 430 -14.97 29.81 3.09
C HIS A 430 -15.98 28.80 2.49
N VAL A 431 -16.34 29.00 1.22
CA VAL A 431 -17.29 28.10 0.52
C VAL A 431 -16.68 26.72 0.26
N PHE A 432 -15.38 26.68 -0.02
CA PHE A 432 -14.61 25.46 -0.29
C PHE A 432 -13.51 25.34 0.75
N THR A 433 -13.45 24.20 1.43
CA THR A 433 -12.51 23.97 2.53
C THR A 433 -12.00 22.54 2.52
N LEU A 434 -11.00 22.22 3.33
CA LEU A 434 -10.65 20.85 3.71
C LEU A 434 -11.30 20.52 5.06
N ARG A 435 -11.97 19.36 5.21
CA ARG A 435 -12.70 19.00 6.43
C ARG A 435 -12.31 17.63 6.94
N GLN A 436 -12.03 17.52 8.23
CA GLN A 436 -11.88 16.24 8.91
C GLN A 436 -13.27 15.62 9.12
N VAL A 437 -13.56 14.44 8.55
CA VAL A 437 -14.91 13.86 8.50
C VAL A 437 -15.17 12.71 9.47
N VAL A 438 -14.15 12.09 10.05
CA VAL A 438 -14.31 10.94 10.96
C VAL A 438 -14.63 11.42 12.38
N VAL A 439 -15.80 11.04 12.90
CA VAL A 439 -16.27 11.45 14.25
C VAL A 439 -16.23 10.34 15.30
N GLN A 440 -15.83 9.14 14.90
CA GLN A 440 -15.67 8.00 15.79
C GLN A 440 -14.38 7.28 15.43
N ARG A 441 -13.62 6.88 16.44
CA ARG A 441 -12.42 6.05 16.23
C ARG A 441 -12.81 4.78 15.45
N PRO A 442 -12.08 4.42 14.37
CA PRO A 442 -12.34 3.19 13.63
C PRO A 442 -12.05 1.94 14.47
N ILE A 443 -12.50 0.79 13.98
CA ILE A 443 -11.91 -0.50 14.36
C ILE A 443 -10.51 -0.53 13.75
N THR A 444 -9.49 -0.29 14.58
CA THR A 444 -8.15 0.04 14.09
C THR A 444 -7.38 -1.20 13.67
N TRP A 445 -6.59 -1.08 12.60
CA TRP A 445 -5.55 -2.05 12.30
C TRP A 445 -4.30 -1.72 13.14
N VAL A 446 -3.83 -0.49 13.07
CA VAL A 446 -2.65 -0.02 13.82
C VAL A 446 -3.05 0.65 15.14
N SER A 447 -2.04 1.19 15.83
CA SER A 447 -2.23 2.03 16.99
C SER A 447 -2.40 3.49 16.55
N ASP A 448 -3.50 3.80 15.87
CA ASP A 448 -3.85 5.17 15.45
C ASP A 448 -3.68 6.16 16.61
N ALA A 449 -3.41 7.43 16.31
CA ALA A 449 -3.40 8.45 17.34
C ALA A 449 -4.80 8.64 17.96
N ASP A 450 -4.88 9.30 19.12
CA ASP A 450 -6.18 9.69 19.70
C ASP A 450 -6.68 11.03 19.10
N GLN A 451 -5.80 11.71 18.37
CA GLN A 451 -5.97 12.95 17.62
C GLN A 451 -6.00 12.59 16.12
N THR A 452 -6.64 13.42 15.30
CA THR A 452 -6.46 13.31 13.84
C THR A 452 -5.30 14.17 13.39
N ILE A 453 -4.63 13.78 12.30
CA ILE A 453 -3.49 14.51 11.76
C ILE A 453 -3.28 14.14 10.29
N SER A 454 -3.05 15.16 9.46
CA SER A 454 -2.58 15.04 8.09
C SER A 454 -1.25 15.77 7.94
N VAL A 455 -0.23 15.08 7.40
CA VAL A 455 1.13 15.62 7.23
C VAL A 455 1.37 16.03 5.78
N ILE A 456 2.23 17.04 5.58
CA ILE A 456 2.56 17.55 4.24
C ILE A 456 3.98 18.12 4.20
N GLY A 457 4.61 17.97 3.04
CA GLY A 457 5.79 18.73 2.64
C GLY A 457 7.10 17.94 2.67
N ASN A 458 8.18 18.59 3.11
CA ASN A 458 9.51 17.99 3.15
C ASN A 458 9.92 17.62 4.59
N PHE A 459 10.22 16.36 4.85
CA PHE A 459 10.68 15.90 6.15
C PHE A 459 11.97 16.60 6.62
N LYS A 460 12.79 17.11 5.69
CA LYS A 460 14.07 17.75 5.99
C LYS A 460 13.94 19.20 6.48
N TRP A 461 12.74 19.80 6.44
CA TRP A 461 12.59 21.19 6.85
C TRP A 461 12.89 21.40 8.33
N VAL A 462 13.66 22.43 8.62
CA VAL A 462 14.08 22.81 9.97
C VAL A 462 13.37 24.08 10.37
N ASN A 463 13.44 25.13 9.57
CA ASN A 463 12.75 26.39 9.84
C ASN A 463 11.51 26.45 8.97
N MET A 464 10.38 26.83 9.56
CA MET A 464 9.13 26.91 8.81
C MET A 464 8.15 27.89 9.43
N THR A 465 7.34 28.49 8.58
CA THR A 465 6.15 29.25 8.91
C THR A 465 4.96 28.51 8.32
N VAL A 466 4.06 28.02 9.16
CA VAL A 466 2.81 27.36 8.76
C VAL A 466 1.65 28.29 9.08
N THR A 467 0.79 28.57 8.12
CA THR A 467 -0.44 29.37 8.31
C THR A 467 -1.63 28.62 7.77
N CYS A 468 -2.76 28.66 8.49
CA CYS A 468 -4.01 28.06 8.04
C CYS A 468 -5.19 28.72 8.78
N ASP A 469 -6.28 28.92 8.05
CA ASP A 469 -7.56 29.27 8.64
C ASP A 469 -8.21 28.00 9.20
N ILE A 470 -8.78 28.11 10.40
CA ILE A 470 -9.38 26.99 11.12
C ILE A 470 -10.82 27.29 11.53
N TYR A 471 -11.62 26.23 11.61
CA TYR A 471 -13.00 26.28 12.07
C TYR A 471 -13.32 25.07 12.95
N ILE A 472 -13.61 25.33 14.23
CA ILE A 472 -13.97 24.28 15.18
C ILE A 472 -15.50 24.10 15.15
N GLU A 473 -15.99 22.92 14.78
CA GLU A 473 -17.44 22.67 14.75
C GLU A 473 -17.99 22.14 16.07
N LYS A 474 -17.17 21.39 16.82
CA LYS A 474 -17.60 20.77 18.07
C LYS A 474 -17.64 21.80 19.21
N PRO A 475 -18.81 22.07 19.82
CA PRO A 475 -18.92 23.10 20.84
C PRO A 475 -18.20 22.73 22.14
N ARG A 476 -17.66 23.75 22.82
CA ARG A 476 -17.03 23.67 24.16
C ARG A 476 -15.74 22.85 24.26
N ASP A 477 -15.71 21.60 23.81
CA ASP A 477 -14.57 20.70 23.97
C ASP A 477 -13.80 20.41 22.67
N GLY A 478 -14.26 20.93 21.53
CA GLY A 478 -13.54 20.83 20.25
C GLY A 478 -12.19 21.54 20.27
N GLY A 479 -11.25 21.04 19.47
CA GLY A 479 -9.95 21.66 19.29
C GLY A 479 -9.28 21.27 17.98
N VAL A 480 -8.43 22.16 17.50
CA VAL A 480 -7.66 22.01 16.25
C VAL A 480 -6.23 22.45 16.49
N PHE A 481 -5.33 22.03 15.60
CA PHE A 481 -3.95 22.47 15.61
C PHE A 481 -3.37 22.61 14.21
N ILE A 482 -2.35 23.45 14.12
CA ILE A 482 -1.31 23.39 13.09
C ILE A 482 0.00 22.98 13.74
N ALA A 483 0.88 22.30 13.00
CA ALA A 483 2.14 21.82 13.53
C ALA A 483 3.27 21.91 12.51
N GLY A 484 4.49 21.90 13.03
CA GLY A 484 5.72 21.84 12.26
C GLY A 484 6.75 20.93 12.93
N ARG A 485 7.72 20.46 12.13
CA ARG A 485 8.71 19.44 12.51
C ARG A 485 8.07 18.13 13.00
N VAL A 486 6.98 17.69 12.39
CA VAL A 486 6.39 16.39 12.73
C VAL A 486 7.33 15.27 12.28
N ASP A 487 7.84 14.48 13.23
CA ASP A 487 8.98 13.57 12.99
C ASP A 487 8.62 12.10 12.71
N ASN A 488 7.35 11.73 12.86
CA ASN A 488 6.86 10.38 12.61
C ASN A 488 5.47 10.40 11.96
N GLY A 489 5.11 9.27 11.35
CA GLY A 489 3.80 9.00 10.78
C GLY A 489 3.56 7.49 10.65
N GLY A 490 2.56 7.12 9.86
CA GLY A 490 2.15 5.75 9.59
C GLY A 490 1.84 4.99 10.88
N ILE A 491 2.35 3.76 10.98
CA ILE A 491 2.18 2.92 12.17
C ILE A 491 2.75 3.51 13.48
N TYR A 492 3.58 4.56 13.41
CA TYR A 492 4.19 5.24 14.56
C TYR A 492 3.57 6.61 14.87
N VAL A 493 2.47 6.99 14.20
CA VAL A 493 1.82 8.31 14.33
C VAL A 493 1.50 8.70 15.78
N ARG A 494 1.16 7.74 16.64
CA ARG A 494 0.84 7.99 18.06
C ARG A 494 2.02 8.58 18.84
N ASP A 495 3.24 8.27 18.43
CA ASP A 495 4.49 8.71 19.08
C ASP A 495 5.10 9.96 18.40
N SER A 496 4.40 10.57 17.43
CA SER A 496 4.89 11.74 16.71
C SER A 496 5.19 12.92 17.63
N LYS A 497 6.39 13.46 17.46
CA LYS A 497 6.87 14.68 18.10
C LYS A 497 6.97 15.80 17.08
N GLY A 498 7.05 17.03 17.59
CA GLY A 498 7.04 18.23 16.76
C GLY A 498 6.78 19.46 17.61
N VAL A 499 6.29 20.52 16.98
CA VAL A 499 5.72 21.68 17.67
C VAL A 499 4.28 21.81 17.24
N PHE A 500 3.36 21.52 18.16
CA PHE A 500 1.93 21.53 17.86
C PHE A 500 1.29 22.74 18.53
N PHE A 501 0.67 23.62 17.74
CA PHE A 501 -0.05 24.80 18.22
C PHE A 501 -1.55 24.53 18.21
N TRP A 502 -2.09 24.22 19.39
CA TRP A 502 -3.48 23.88 19.62
C TRP A 502 -4.31 25.09 20.04
N VAL A 503 -5.53 25.20 19.52
CA VAL A 503 -6.57 26.10 20.03
C VAL A 503 -7.87 25.33 20.28
N PHE A 504 -8.62 25.74 21.29
CA PHE A 504 -9.81 25.03 21.76
C PHE A 504 -11.03 25.96 21.83
N ALA A 505 -12.22 25.39 21.65
CA ALA A 505 -13.50 26.12 21.69
C ALA A 505 -13.80 26.74 23.09
N ASP A 506 -13.17 26.23 24.15
CA ASP A 506 -13.23 26.82 25.50
C ASP A 506 -12.45 28.14 25.64
N GLY A 507 -11.74 28.56 24.59
CA GLY A 507 -11.01 29.82 24.54
C GLY A 507 -9.57 29.70 25.04
N THR A 508 -9.06 28.49 25.24
CA THR A 508 -7.66 28.23 25.61
C THR A 508 -6.79 27.85 24.41
N TYR A 509 -5.48 27.94 24.57
CA TYR A 509 -4.49 27.35 23.65
C TYR A 509 -3.46 26.51 24.41
N ARG A 510 -2.79 25.62 23.67
CA ARG A 510 -1.61 24.88 24.13
C ARG A 510 -0.55 24.81 23.03
N VAL A 511 0.71 24.75 23.45
CA VAL A 511 1.84 24.39 22.60
C VAL A 511 2.46 23.12 23.19
N THR A 512 2.58 22.05 22.41
CA THR A 512 3.10 20.76 22.87
C THR A 512 4.27 20.28 22.01
N SER A 513 5.14 19.44 22.59
CA SER A 513 6.24 18.78 21.86
C SER A 513 5.86 17.41 21.28
N ASP A 514 4.68 16.92 21.60
CA ASP A 514 4.14 15.63 21.15
C ASP A 514 2.67 15.75 20.73
N LEU A 515 2.25 14.88 19.80
CA LEU A 515 0.87 14.82 19.31
C LEU A 515 -0.12 14.44 20.41
N ALA A 516 0.28 13.53 21.30
CA ALA A 516 -0.55 13.07 22.42
C ALA A 516 -0.82 14.17 23.48
N GLY A 517 -0.13 15.31 23.37
CA GLY A 517 -0.30 16.47 24.25
C GLY A 517 0.13 16.23 25.70
N LYS A 518 1.06 15.31 25.93
CA LYS A 518 1.59 14.98 27.27
C LYS A 518 2.65 15.98 27.71
N GLU A 519 3.45 16.49 26.78
CA GLU A 519 4.53 17.43 27.02
C GLU A 519 4.09 18.85 26.60
N ILE A 520 3.54 19.58 27.57
CA ILE A 520 3.08 20.97 27.35
C ILE A 520 4.27 21.93 27.50
N LEU A 521 4.61 22.62 26.42
CA LEU A 521 5.62 23.67 26.38
C LEU A 521 5.05 25.02 26.85
N MET A 522 3.82 25.32 26.46
CA MET A 522 3.12 26.55 26.85
C MET A 522 1.60 26.35 26.82
N LYS A 523 0.86 27.15 27.58
CA LYS A 523 -0.61 27.20 27.54
C LYS A 523 -1.11 28.57 28.00
N GLY A 524 -2.30 28.96 27.54
CA GLY A 524 -2.90 30.23 27.95
C GLY A 524 -4.31 30.41 27.39
N LEU A 525 -4.76 31.66 27.36
CA LEU A 525 -6.05 32.05 26.77
C LEU A 525 -5.82 32.56 25.34
N ALA A 526 -6.66 32.11 24.41
CA ALA A 526 -6.67 32.52 23.01
C ALA A 526 -7.97 33.25 22.62
N GLY A 527 -9.08 32.99 23.33
CA GLY A 527 -10.38 33.57 22.98
C GLY A 527 -11.07 32.93 21.76
N VAL A 528 -10.49 31.87 21.19
CA VAL A 528 -11.07 31.06 20.11
C VAL A 528 -12.38 30.40 20.57
N ARG A 529 -13.35 30.29 19.66
CA ARG A 529 -14.67 29.67 19.90
C ARG A 529 -15.02 28.70 18.79
N ASP A 530 -15.96 27.80 19.07
CA ASP A 530 -16.60 27.02 18.02
C ASP A 530 -17.44 27.92 17.09
N ASN A 531 -17.67 27.43 15.88
CA ASN A 531 -18.46 28.09 14.84
C ASN A 531 -17.93 29.48 14.40
N ALA A 532 -16.64 29.72 14.55
CA ALA A 532 -15.96 30.95 14.10
C ALA A 532 -14.63 30.62 13.41
N TRP A 533 -14.35 31.34 12.33
CA TRP A 533 -13.09 31.26 11.60
C TRP A 533 -11.99 32.06 12.30
N HIS A 534 -10.80 31.46 12.38
CA HIS A 534 -9.60 32.10 12.90
C HIS A 534 -8.39 31.71 12.05
N THR A 535 -7.44 32.61 11.89
CA THR A 535 -6.16 32.31 11.23
C THR A 535 -5.10 31.99 12.27
N LEU A 536 -4.50 30.80 12.18
CA LEU A 536 -3.34 30.43 12.99
C LEU A 536 -2.07 30.58 12.17
N THR A 537 -1.01 31.13 12.76
CA THR A 537 0.34 31.09 12.20
C THR A 537 1.31 30.53 13.24
N LEU A 538 2.09 29.52 12.87
CA LEU A 538 3.17 28.94 13.66
C LEU A 538 4.51 29.24 12.97
N ASN A 539 5.40 29.95 13.67
CA ASN A 539 6.76 30.20 13.21
C ASN A 539 7.75 29.36 14.01
N ILE A 540 8.65 28.66 13.33
CA ILE A 540 9.72 27.86 13.92
C ILE A 540 11.05 28.34 13.33
N GLN A 541 11.93 28.90 14.17
CA GLN A 541 13.25 29.38 13.76
C GLN A 541 14.32 28.92 14.75
N GLY A 542 15.26 28.10 14.28
CA GLY A 542 16.30 27.51 15.11
C GLY A 542 15.69 26.67 16.24
N ASN A 543 15.89 27.07 17.49
CA ASN A 543 15.33 26.40 18.66
C ASN A 543 14.20 27.20 19.33
N SER A 544 13.62 28.17 18.61
CA SER A 544 12.53 29.02 19.13
C SER A 544 11.29 28.90 18.23
N ALA A 545 10.12 28.90 18.85
CA ALA A 545 8.84 29.05 18.16
C ALA A 545 8.03 30.24 18.70
N SER A 546 7.19 30.77 17.82
CA SER A 546 6.14 31.73 18.15
C SER A 546 4.84 31.40 17.42
N GLY A 547 3.71 31.88 17.93
CA GLY A 547 2.41 31.68 17.33
C GLY A 547 1.58 32.95 17.31
N LEU A 548 0.87 33.16 16.20
CA LEU A 548 -0.05 34.27 16.00
C LEU A 548 -1.48 33.74 15.87
N LEU A 549 -2.43 34.55 16.34
CA LEU A 549 -3.85 34.34 16.14
C LEU A 549 -4.41 35.59 15.44
N ASN A 550 -5.04 35.39 14.28
CA ASN A 550 -5.60 36.48 13.45
C ASN A 550 -4.57 37.57 13.14
N GLY A 551 -3.31 37.20 12.90
CA GLY A 551 -2.20 38.11 12.61
C GLY A 551 -1.61 38.85 13.82
N TYR A 552 -2.13 38.63 15.04
CA TYR A 552 -1.58 39.21 16.26
C TYR A 552 -0.78 38.18 17.07
N PRO A 553 0.38 38.53 17.66
CA PRO A 553 1.14 37.62 18.50
C PRO A 553 0.31 37.09 19.69
N LEU A 554 0.23 35.77 19.83
CA LEU A 554 -0.43 35.11 20.95
C LEU A 554 0.59 34.58 21.97
N TRP A 555 1.72 34.05 21.47
CA TRP A 555 2.82 33.55 22.29
C TRP A 555 4.15 33.59 21.51
N GLU A 556 5.26 33.72 22.24
CA GLU A 556 6.60 33.88 21.66
C GLU A 556 7.66 33.17 22.51
N ASN A 557 8.82 32.89 21.91
CA ASN A 557 10.03 32.40 22.57
C ASN A 557 9.85 31.06 23.30
N VAL A 558 9.07 30.15 22.72
CA VAL A 558 8.99 28.76 23.20
C VAL A 558 10.23 28.01 22.74
N THR A 559 11.04 27.53 23.68
CA THR A 559 12.24 26.75 23.38
C THR A 559 11.88 25.33 22.92
N ILE A 560 12.42 24.94 21.77
CA ILE A 560 12.29 23.61 21.17
C ILE A 560 13.58 22.84 21.40
N SER A 561 13.49 21.62 21.94
CA SER A 561 14.65 20.75 22.17
C SER A 561 14.78 19.65 21.11
N LYS A 562 13.66 19.03 20.74
CA LYS A 562 13.51 18.01 19.69
C LYS A 562 12.04 18.01 19.21
N PRO A 563 11.75 17.52 18.00
CA PRO A 563 12.67 17.10 16.94
C PRO A 563 13.32 18.29 16.19
N GLY A 564 14.39 18.02 15.45
CA GLY A 564 15.17 19.03 14.73
C GLY A 564 14.62 19.39 13.35
N ASN A 565 13.85 18.49 12.75
CA ASN A 565 13.26 18.61 11.42
C ASN A 565 11.97 17.77 11.35
N GLY A 566 11.17 17.96 10.31
CA GLY A 566 10.00 17.13 10.03
C GLY A 566 8.99 17.84 9.13
N TRP A 567 7.85 17.19 8.88
CA TRP A 567 6.78 17.76 8.07
C TRP A 567 6.04 18.91 8.77
N ALA A 568 5.24 19.65 8.00
CA ALA A 568 4.13 20.39 8.57
C ALA A 568 2.89 19.51 8.67
N ALA A 569 1.94 19.91 9.51
CA ALA A 569 0.68 19.18 9.66
C ALA A 569 -0.47 20.06 10.14
N LEU A 570 -1.67 19.55 9.97
CA LEU A 570 -2.90 20.06 10.58
C LEU A 570 -3.71 18.90 11.17
N GLY A 571 -4.62 19.19 12.09
CA GLY A 571 -5.46 18.15 12.65
C GLY A 571 -6.39 18.60 13.78
N THR A 572 -7.10 17.62 14.34
CA THR A 572 -8.13 17.84 15.38
C THR A 572 -7.79 17.11 16.68
N ARG A 573 -8.30 17.64 17.80
CA ARG A 573 -8.05 17.11 19.16
C ARG A 573 -8.50 15.66 19.34
N SER A 574 -9.58 15.29 18.68
CA SER A 574 -10.16 13.93 18.67
C SER A 574 -10.80 13.65 17.32
N PHE A 575 -11.43 12.48 17.14
CA PHE A 575 -12.28 12.22 15.98
C PHE A 575 -13.52 13.13 16.05
N GLU A 576 -13.41 14.32 15.45
CA GLU A 576 -14.43 15.37 15.47
C GLU A 576 -14.34 16.24 14.22
N PHE A 577 -15.48 16.81 13.81
CA PHE A 577 -15.52 17.71 12.65
C PHE A 577 -14.74 19.00 12.90
N ALA A 578 -13.94 19.39 11.93
CA ALA A 578 -13.32 20.70 11.82
C ALA A 578 -13.00 21.00 10.36
N GLN A 579 -12.99 22.27 9.99
CA GLN A 579 -12.61 22.73 8.65
C GLN A 579 -11.31 23.53 8.71
N PHE A 580 -10.59 23.47 7.60
CA PHE A 580 -9.30 24.11 7.36
C PHE A 580 -9.37 24.81 6.01
N ASP A 581 -8.81 26.02 5.92
CA ASP A 581 -8.79 26.80 4.70
C ASP A 581 -7.49 27.62 4.55
N ASN A 582 -7.22 28.10 3.34
CA ASN A 582 -6.09 28.98 3.00
C ASN A 582 -4.76 28.49 3.60
N PHE A 583 -4.42 27.22 3.39
CA PHE A 583 -3.18 26.64 3.90
C PHE A 583 -1.97 27.26 3.19
N HIS A 584 -0.96 27.67 3.96
CA HIS A 584 0.28 28.23 3.44
C HIS A 584 1.49 27.78 4.26
N ILE A 585 2.58 27.49 3.58
CA ILE A 585 3.86 27.17 4.21
C ILE A 585 5.04 27.82 3.49
N GLU A 586 5.97 28.34 4.29
CA GLU A 586 7.30 28.77 3.87
C GLU A 586 8.34 28.07 4.73
N ALA A 587 9.27 27.33 4.13
CA ALA A 587 10.21 26.49 4.87
C ALA A 587 11.59 26.39 4.23
N CYS A 588 12.63 26.18 5.04
CA CYS A 588 14.00 25.95 4.60
C CYS A 588 14.75 24.89 5.44
#